data_AF-A0A3U3R9J8-F1
#
_entry.id   AF-A0A3U3R9J8-F1
#
_cell.length_a   1.000
_cell.length_b   1.000
_cell.length_c   1.000
_cell.angle_alpha   90.00
_cell.angle_beta   90.00
_cell.angle_gamma   90.00
#
_symmetry.space_group_name_H-M   'P 1'
#
loop_
_entity.id
_entity.type
_entity.pdbx_description
1 polymer ?
#
loop_
_entity_poly.entity_id
_entity_poly.type
_entity_poly.pdbx_seq_one_letter_code
_entity_poly.pdbx_strand_id
1 'polypeptide(L)'
;MMNPLIIKLGGVLLDSEEALERLFTALVNYRESHQRSLVIVHGGGCVVDELMKGLNLPVKKKDGLRVTPADQIGIITGALAGTANKTLLAWAKKHHIASVGLFLGDGDSVNVTQLDEALGHVGLAQPGSPKLINMLLENGFLPVVSSIGVTDDGQLMNVNADQAATALAATLGADLILLSDVSGILDGKGQRIAEMTASKAEQLIDQGIITDGMIVKVNAALDAARALGRPVDIASWRHAEQLPALFNGTPIGTRILA
;
A
#
# COMPACT_ATOMS: atom_id res chain seq x y z
N MET A 1 19.16 13.45 -2.20
CA MET A 1 17.93 13.18 -2.97
C MET A 1 16.75 13.72 -2.20
N MET A 2 15.70 14.18 -2.88
CA MET A 2 14.41 14.44 -2.23
C MET A 2 13.86 13.12 -1.66
N ASN A 3 13.11 13.19 -0.57
CA ASN A 3 12.46 12.02 0.02
C ASN A 3 11.57 11.34 -1.02
N PRO A 4 11.66 10.02 -1.24
CA PRO A 4 10.77 9.33 -2.17
C PRO A 4 9.29 9.47 -1.76
N LEU A 5 8.38 9.27 -2.70
CA LEU A 5 6.97 9.09 -2.40
C LEU A 5 6.58 7.63 -2.61
N ILE A 6 6.05 6.99 -1.56
CA ILE A 6 5.39 5.71 -1.64
C ILE A 6 3.91 5.93 -1.94
N ILE A 7 3.46 5.32 -3.04
CA ILE A 7 2.05 5.24 -3.40
C ILE A 7 1.60 3.81 -3.15
N LYS A 8 0.83 3.60 -2.09
CA LYS A 8 0.26 2.29 -1.81
C LYS A 8 -1.00 2.09 -2.64
N LEU A 9 -1.02 1.04 -3.44
CA LEU A 9 -2.17 0.62 -4.25
C LEU A 9 -2.92 -0.54 -3.57
N GLY A 10 -4.25 -0.47 -3.53
CA GLY A 10 -5.07 -1.53 -2.99
C GLY A 10 -6.53 -1.45 -3.42
N GLY A 11 -7.31 -2.43 -2.94
CA GLY A 11 -8.72 -2.59 -3.30
C GLY A 11 -8.91 -3.11 -4.72
N VAL A 12 -10.06 -2.80 -5.31
CA VAL A 12 -10.49 -3.25 -6.64
C VAL A 12 -9.80 -2.53 -7.81
N LEU A 13 -8.80 -1.69 -7.52
CA LEU A 13 -8.04 -0.97 -8.55
C LEU A 13 -7.41 -1.93 -9.56
N LEU A 14 -6.86 -3.06 -9.08
CA LEU A 14 -6.19 -4.05 -9.93
C LEU A 14 -7.15 -4.75 -10.90
N ASP A 15 -8.46 -4.71 -10.65
CA ASP A 15 -9.49 -5.31 -11.49
C ASP A 15 -10.10 -4.31 -12.50
N SER A 16 -9.65 -3.05 -12.47
CA SER A 16 -10.19 -1.98 -13.32
C SER A 16 -9.13 -1.47 -14.29
N GLU A 17 -9.17 -1.95 -15.53
CA GLU A 17 -8.27 -1.48 -16.60
C GLU A 17 -8.37 0.03 -16.83
N GLU A 18 -9.58 0.59 -16.79
CA GLU A 18 -9.77 2.04 -16.93
C GLU A 18 -9.09 2.81 -15.80
N ALA A 19 -9.21 2.35 -14.55
CA ALA A 19 -8.56 3.01 -13.42
C ALA A 19 -7.03 2.89 -13.49
N LEU A 20 -6.51 1.73 -13.92
CA LEU A 20 -5.07 1.53 -14.13
C LEU A 20 -4.55 2.43 -15.26
N GLU A 21 -5.22 2.52 -16.39
CA GLU A 21 -4.85 3.42 -17.49
C GLU A 21 -4.73 4.88 -17.01
N ARG A 22 -5.73 5.35 -16.27
CA ARG A 22 -5.73 6.71 -15.73
C ARG A 22 -4.65 6.92 -14.67
N LEU A 23 -4.42 5.95 -13.78
CA LEU A 23 -3.37 6.01 -12.76
C LEU A 23 -1.99 6.09 -13.41
N PHE A 24 -1.69 5.21 -14.37
CA PHE A 24 -0.38 5.19 -15.03
C PHE A 24 -0.14 6.45 -15.88
N THR A 25 -1.17 6.99 -16.52
CA THR A 25 -1.12 8.30 -17.17
C THR A 25 -0.72 9.40 -16.17
N ALA A 26 -1.34 9.41 -14.97
CA ALA A 26 -0.99 10.37 -13.92
C ALA A 26 0.45 10.18 -13.39
N LEU A 27 0.94 8.93 -13.29
CA LEU A 27 2.31 8.62 -12.90
C LEU A 27 3.33 9.12 -13.93
N VAL A 28 3.06 8.95 -15.23
CA VAL A 28 3.90 9.50 -16.31
C VAL A 28 3.96 11.01 -16.21
N ASN A 29 2.80 11.68 -16.18
CA ASN A 29 2.72 13.14 -16.10
C ASN A 29 3.50 13.69 -14.88
N TYR A 30 3.39 13.04 -13.73
CA TYR A 30 4.13 13.43 -12.54
C TYR A 30 5.64 13.24 -12.71
N ARG A 31 6.09 12.09 -13.23
CA ARG A 31 7.52 11.78 -13.44
C ARG A 31 8.19 12.68 -14.47
N GLU A 32 7.46 13.15 -15.48
CA GLU A 32 7.99 14.09 -16.47
C GLU A 32 8.14 15.52 -15.92
N SER A 33 7.34 15.88 -14.92
CA SER A 33 7.29 17.23 -14.35
C SER A 33 8.01 17.39 -13.01
N HIS A 34 8.42 16.29 -12.36
CA HIS A 34 9.00 16.31 -11.01
C HIS A 34 10.24 15.41 -10.89
N GLN A 35 11.21 15.86 -10.07
CA GLN A 35 12.42 15.08 -9.77
C GLN A 35 12.27 14.11 -8.59
N ARG A 36 11.21 14.23 -7.79
CA ARG A 36 11.01 13.36 -6.62
C ARG A 36 10.64 11.95 -7.08
N SER A 37 11.46 10.97 -6.68
CA SER A 37 11.28 9.58 -7.07
C SER A 37 10.01 8.97 -6.48
N LEU A 38 9.40 8.04 -7.23
CA LEU A 38 8.21 7.30 -6.82
C LEU A 38 8.57 5.85 -6.51
N VAL A 39 7.84 5.26 -5.56
CA VAL A 39 7.83 3.84 -5.24
C VAL A 39 6.37 3.40 -5.16
N ILE A 40 6.04 2.25 -5.72
CA ILE A 40 4.72 1.64 -5.56
C ILE A 40 4.83 0.51 -4.55
N VAL A 41 3.92 0.47 -3.58
CA VAL A 41 3.66 -0.72 -2.75
C VAL A 41 2.26 -1.20 -3.08
N HIS A 42 2.02 -2.51 -3.18
CA HIS A 42 0.68 -2.99 -3.50
C HIS A 42 0.23 -4.18 -2.65
N GLY A 43 -1.08 -4.21 -2.41
CA GLY A 43 -1.79 -5.41 -2.03
C GLY A 43 -2.31 -6.16 -3.24
N GLY A 44 -3.33 -6.99 -3.04
CA GLY A 44 -4.02 -7.71 -4.12
C GLY A 44 -5.14 -8.58 -3.58
N GLY A 45 -5.92 -8.03 -2.64
CA GLY A 45 -6.95 -8.78 -1.93
C GLY A 45 -7.95 -9.44 -2.89
N CYS A 46 -8.39 -8.71 -3.93
CA CYS A 46 -9.27 -9.23 -4.97
C CYS A 46 -8.67 -10.39 -5.76
N VAL A 47 -7.42 -10.24 -6.24
CA VAL A 47 -6.69 -11.28 -6.98
C VAL A 47 -6.55 -12.57 -6.15
N VAL A 48 -6.25 -12.43 -4.86
CA VAL A 48 -6.21 -13.58 -3.94
C VAL A 48 -7.60 -14.17 -3.75
N ASP A 49 -8.62 -13.35 -3.47
CA ASP A 49 -9.99 -13.82 -3.22
C ASP A 49 -10.57 -14.57 -4.43
N GLU A 50 -10.30 -14.11 -5.65
CA GLU A 50 -10.70 -14.76 -6.89
C GLU A 50 -10.01 -16.12 -7.07
N LEU A 51 -8.68 -16.19 -6.88
CA LEU A 51 -7.93 -17.44 -6.97
C LEU A 51 -8.40 -18.46 -5.93
N MET A 52 -8.59 -18.02 -4.68
CA MET A 52 -9.08 -18.87 -3.59
C MET A 52 -10.48 -19.41 -3.89
N LYS A 53 -11.36 -18.57 -4.47
CA LYS A 53 -12.69 -18.99 -4.92
C LYS A 53 -12.60 -20.04 -6.03
N GLY A 54 -11.73 -19.85 -7.02
CA GLY A 54 -11.52 -20.82 -8.10
C GLY A 54 -10.98 -22.17 -7.62
N LEU A 55 -10.19 -22.17 -6.55
CA LEU A 55 -9.66 -23.37 -5.89
C LEU A 55 -10.60 -23.95 -4.82
N ASN A 56 -11.77 -23.34 -4.61
CA ASN A 56 -12.71 -23.70 -3.55
C ASN A 56 -12.09 -23.72 -2.14
N LEU A 57 -11.17 -22.79 -1.87
CA LEU A 57 -10.52 -22.62 -0.58
C LEU A 57 -11.20 -21.51 0.25
N PRO A 58 -11.34 -21.68 1.57
CA PRO A 58 -12.03 -20.72 2.41
C PRO A 58 -11.21 -19.45 2.62
N VAL A 59 -11.85 -18.28 2.51
CA VAL A 59 -11.27 -17.00 2.90
C VAL A 59 -11.67 -16.67 4.34
N LYS A 60 -10.73 -16.77 5.27
CA LYS A 60 -10.93 -16.37 6.67
C LYS A 60 -10.17 -15.07 6.96
N LYS A 61 -10.85 -14.09 7.55
CA LYS A 61 -10.25 -12.85 8.04
C LYS A 61 -10.49 -12.74 9.55
N LYS A 62 -9.45 -12.40 10.30
CA LYS A 62 -9.48 -12.10 11.73
C LYS A 62 -8.89 -10.70 11.90
N ASP A 63 -9.67 -9.77 12.45
CA ASP A 63 -9.26 -8.39 12.71
C ASP A 63 -8.69 -7.67 11.47
N GLY A 64 -9.29 -7.92 10.30
CA GLY A 64 -8.87 -7.33 9.02
C GLY A 64 -7.68 -8.02 8.35
N LEU A 65 -7.03 -8.98 9.00
CA LEU A 65 -5.94 -9.78 8.46
C LEU A 65 -6.45 -11.11 7.91
N ARG A 66 -5.95 -11.53 6.76
CA ARG A 66 -6.26 -12.86 6.19
C ARG A 66 -5.48 -13.91 6.96
N VAL A 67 -6.18 -14.83 7.62
CA VAL A 67 -5.54 -16.02 8.20
C VAL A 67 -4.87 -16.77 7.05
N THR A 68 -3.58 -17.05 7.18
CA THR A 68 -2.75 -17.58 6.10
C THR A 68 -2.13 -18.91 6.53
N PRO A 69 -2.84 -20.02 6.36
CA PRO A 69 -2.31 -21.36 6.64
C PRO A 69 -1.05 -21.70 5.83
N ALA A 70 -0.24 -22.62 6.35
CA ALA A 70 1.00 -23.07 5.71
C ALA A 70 0.79 -23.73 4.34
N ASP A 71 -0.36 -24.37 4.11
CA ASP A 71 -0.73 -24.95 2.81
C ASP A 71 -1.23 -23.89 1.81
N GLN A 72 -1.47 -22.65 2.23
CA GLN A 72 -2.01 -21.58 1.38
C GLN A 72 -1.00 -20.47 1.07
N ILE A 73 0.09 -20.33 1.83
CA ILE A 73 1.06 -19.24 1.63
C ILE A 73 1.69 -19.25 0.23
N GLY A 74 1.94 -20.43 -0.36
CA GLY A 74 2.47 -20.54 -1.73
C GLY A 74 1.50 -19.98 -2.79
N ILE A 75 0.20 -20.29 -2.64
CA ILE A 75 -0.87 -19.82 -3.53
C ILE A 75 -1.04 -18.30 -3.40
N ILE A 76 -1.09 -17.80 -2.17
CA ILE A 76 -1.23 -16.37 -1.86
C ILE A 76 -0.01 -15.59 -2.38
N THR A 77 1.19 -16.14 -2.22
CA THR A 77 2.43 -15.55 -2.76
C THR A 77 2.37 -15.46 -4.28
N GLY A 78 1.92 -16.51 -4.96
CA GLY A 78 1.73 -16.51 -6.42
C GLY A 78 0.76 -15.41 -6.88
N ALA A 79 -0.37 -15.23 -6.20
CA ALA A 79 -1.33 -14.18 -6.52
C ALA A 79 -0.78 -12.76 -6.26
N LEU A 80 -0.10 -12.54 -5.13
CA LEU A 80 0.38 -11.22 -4.73
C LEU A 80 1.74 -10.85 -5.37
N ALA A 81 2.79 -11.61 -5.10
CA ALA A 81 4.14 -11.34 -5.60
C ALA A 81 4.32 -11.76 -7.07
N GLY A 82 3.48 -12.66 -7.57
CA GLY A 82 3.40 -13.01 -8.99
C GLY A 82 2.39 -12.13 -9.72
N THR A 83 1.13 -12.58 -9.79
CA THR A 83 0.11 -12.00 -10.67
C THR A 83 -0.07 -10.49 -10.47
N ALA A 84 -0.39 -10.04 -9.25
CA ALA A 84 -0.63 -8.61 -9.00
C ALA A 84 0.60 -7.74 -9.31
N ASN A 85 1.79 -8.18 -8.87
CA ASN A 85 3.03 -7.45 -9.13
C ASN A 85 3.33 -7.35 -10.63
N LYS A 86 3.27 -8.47 -11.36
CA LYS A 86 3.61 -8.49 -12.78
C LYS A 86 2.55 -7.83 -13.66
N THR A 87 1.28 -7.80 -13.25
CA THR A 87 0.27 -6.95 -13.86
C THR A 87 0.67 -5.47 -13.78
N LEU A 88 1.08 -4.97 -12.62
CA LEU A 88 1.55 -3.59 -12.47
C LEU A 88 2.82 -3.30 -13.29
N LEU A 89 3.76 -4.25 -13.39
CA LEU A 89 4.93 -4.10 -14.26
C LEU A 89 4.55 -4.07 -15.75
N ALA A 90 3.55 -4.85 -16.18
CA ALA A 90 3.05 -4.81 -17.55
C ALA A 90 2.43 -3.45 -17.89
N TRP A 91 1.67 -2.87 -16.96
CA TRP A 91 1.14 -1.51 -17.09
C TRP A 91 2.25 -0.46 -17.11
N ALA A 92 3.25 -0.57 -16.24
CA ALA A 92 4.42 0.29 -16.28
C ALA A 92 5.13 0.22 -17.64
N LYS A 93 5.30 -1.00 -18.18
CA LYS A 93 5.90 -1.22 -19.50
C LYS A 93 5.08 -0.60 -20.64
N LYS A 94 3.75 -0.73 -20.60
CA LYS A 94 2.81 -0.11 -21.57
C LYS A 94 2.99 1.41 -21.61
N HIS A 95 3.28 2.02 -20.46
CA HIS A 95 3.52 3.45 -20.30
C HIS A 95 5.00 3.85 -20.38
N HIS A 96 5.85 2.98 -20.92
CA HIS A 96 7.30 3.22 -21.08
C HIS A 96 8.06 3.54 -19.79
N ILE A 97 7.54 3.13 -18.64
CA ILE A 97 8.20 3.30 -17.34
C ILE A 97 9.16 2.12 -17.12
N ALA A 98 10.45 2.43 -16.95
CA ALA A 98 11.44 1.47 -16.47
C ALA A 98 11.13 1.11 -15.00
N SER A 99 10.58 -0.07 -14.78
CA SER A 99 10.14 -0.54 -13.46
C SER A 99 10.83 -1.85 -13.06
N VAL A 100 10.99 -2.05 -11.76
CA VAL A 100 11.57 -3.26 -11.17
C VAL A 100 10.61 -3.78 -10.11
N GLY A 101 10.16 -5.02 -10.28
CA GLY A 101 9.26 -5.67 -9.32
C GLY A 101 10.03 -6.34 -8.21
N LEU A 102 9.65 -6.05 -6.96
CA LEU A 102 10.27 -6.57 -5.75
C LEU A 102 9.21 -7.17 -4.81
N PHE A 103 9.66 -7.91 -3.81
CA PHE A 103 8.93 -8.18 -2.57
C PHE A 103 9.68 -7.61 -1.37
N LEU A 104 9.14 -7.72 -0.17
CA LEU A 104 9.68 -7.06 1.03
C LEU A 104 11.10 -7.52 1.40
N GLY A 105 11.43 -8.79 1.15
CA GLY A 105 12.73 -9.37 1.47
C GLY A 105 13.85 -9.02 0.49
N ASP A 106 13.55 -8.42 -0.66
CA ASP A 106 14.60 -8.06 -1.62
C ASP A 106 15.49 -6.96 -1.01
N GLY A 107 16.76 -7.28 -0.80
CA GLY A 107 17.73 -6.37 -0.17
C GLY A 107 17.40 -6.02 1.29
N ASP A 108 16.63 -6.87 1.96
CA ASP A 108 16.12 -6.68 3.32
C ASP A 108 15.35 -5.36 3.47
N SER A 109 14.62 -4.95 2.43
CA SER A 109 13.96 -3.65 2.37
C SER A 109 12.95 -3.43 3.50
N VAL A 110 12.27 -4.49 3.91
CA VAL A 110 11.39 -4.55 5.09
C VAL A 110 11.62 -5.89 5.77
N ASN A 111 11.97 -5.84 7.05
CA ASN A 111 12.15 -7.04 7.88
C ASN A 111 10.77 -7.58 8.28
N VAL A 112 10.61 -8.90 8.25
CA VAL A 112 9.33 -9.55 8.56
C VAL A 112 9.53 -10.67 9.58
N THR A 113 8.69 -10.65 10.61
CA THR A 113 8.57 -11.73 11.61
C THR A 113 7.15 -12.27 11.63
N GLN A 114 6.92 -13.45 12.21
CA GLN A 114 5.56 -13.96 12.37
C GLN A 114 4.79 -13.09 13.38
N LEU A 115 3.59 -12.64 13.00
CA LEU A 115 2.77 -11.77 13.85
C LEU A 115 2.08 -12.54 14.99
N ASP A 116 1.44 -13.65 14.66
CA ASP A 116 0.66 -14.48 15.58
C ASP A 116 0.55 -15.89 15.00
N GLU A 117 0.89 -16.91 15.79
CA GLU A 117 0.78 -18.32 15.39
C GLU A 117 -0.66 -18.68 14.98
N ALA A 118 -1.67 -18.09 15.62
CA ALA A 118 -3.08 -18.32 15.29
C ALA A 118 -3.49 -17.76 13.92
N LEU A 119 -2.68 -16.85 13.34
CA LEU A 119 -2.88 -16.32 12.00
C LEU A 119 -2.09 -17.10 10.93
N GLY A 120 -1.20 -18.00 11.33
CA GLY A 120 -0.31 -18.76 10.44
C GLY A 120 0.82 -17.90 9.88
N HIS A 121 1.03 -17.92 8.56
CA HIS A 121 2.04 -17.16 7.83
C HIS A 121 1.63 -15.70 7.60
N VAL A 122 1.16 -15.03 8.65
CA VAL A 122 0.92 -13.58 8.63
C VAL A 122 2.11 -12.88 9.25
N GLY A 123 2.67 -11.92 8.51
CA GLY A 123 3.89 -11.23 8.90
C GLY A 123 3.65 -9.87 9.56
N LEU A 124 4.48 -9.55 10.55
CA LEU A 124 4.67 -8.22 11.10
C LEU A 124 5.82 -7.54 10.37
N ALA A 125 5.54 -6.43 9.70
CA ALA A 125 6.54 -5.64 8.98
C ALA A 125 7.25 -4.63 9.89
N GLN A 126 8.57 -4.54 9.75
CA GLN A 126 9.43 -3.60 10.45
C GLN A 126 10.43 -2.95 9.47
N PRO A 127 10.91 -1.73 9.76
CA PRO A 127 11.89 -1.07 8.91
C PRO A 127 13.14 -1.95 8.71
N GLY A 128 13.68 -1.92 7.50
CA GLY A 128 14.82 -2.70 7.07
C GLY A 128 15.93 -1.82 6.47
N SER A 129 16.49 -2.25 5.35
CA SER A 129 17.61 -1.60 4.65
C SER A 129 17.15 -0.83 3.40
N PRO A 130 17.49 0.46 3.26
CA PRO A 130 17.10 1.24 2.08
C PRO A 130 18.01 1.00 0.87
N LYS A 131 19.12 0.24 1.02
CA LYS A 131 20.24 0.23 0.07
C LYS A 131 19.82 -0.16 -1.35
N LEU A 132 19.10 -1.27 -1.50
CA LEU A 132 18.69 -1.76 -2.82
C LEU A 132 17.73 -0.79 -3.51
N ILE A 133 16.70 -0.35 -2.79
CA ILE A 133 15.70 0.56 -3.37
C ILE A 133 16.32 1.92 -3.69
N ASN A 134 17.17 2.48 -2.82
CA ASN A 134 17.87 3.72 -3.13
C ASN A 134 18.74 3.59 -4.38
N MET A 135 19.47 2.48 -4.55
CA MET A 135 20.24 2.22 -5.77
C MET A 135 19.33 2.17 -7.01
N LEU A 136 18.15 1.54 -6.93
CA LEU A 136 17.21 1.53 -8.05
C LEU A 136 16.66 2.94 -8.36
N LEU A 137 16.31 3.71 -7.34
CA LEU A 137 15.80 5.07 -7.49
C LEU A 137 16.86 6.02 -8.07
N GLU A 138 18.12 5.89 -7.63
CA GLU A 138 19.28 6.63 -8.16
C GLU A 138 19.51 6.35 -9.65
N ASN A 139 19.21 5.14 -10.10
CA ASN A 139 19.32 4.72 -11.50
C ASN A 139 18.02 4.94 -12.31
N GLY A 140 17.05 5.68 -11.76
CA GLY A 140 15.84 6.11 -12.48
C GLY A 140 14.73 5.07 -12.61
N PHE A 141 14.86 3.91 -11.95
CA PHE A 141 13.83 2.88 -11.95
C PHE A 141 12.64 3.26 -11.05
N LEU A 142 11.47 2.72 -11.36
CA LEU A 142 10.30 2.69 -10.48
C LEU A 142 10.21 1.33 -9.76
N PRO A 143 10.54 1.25 -8.46
CA PRO A 143 10.33 0.05 -7.68
C PRO A 143 8.83 -0.20 -7.48
N VAL A 144 8.39 -1.43 -7.74
CA VAL A 144 7.02 -1.90 -7.51
C VAL A 144 7.06 -3.09 -6.56
N VAL A 145 6.74 -2.84 -5.29
CA VAL A 145 6.96 -3.76 -4.17
C VAL A 145 5.66 -4.45 -3.78
N SER A 146 5.64 -5.78 -3.83
CA SER A 146 4.54 -6.59 -3.31
C SER A 146 4.61 -6.73 -1.79
N SER A 147 3.49 -7.08 -1.15
CA SER A 147 3.34 -7.22 0.30
C SER A 147 3.61 -8.64 0.82
N ILE A 148 4.39 -9.44 0.08
CA ILE A 148 4.96 -10.69 0.60
C ILE A 148 6.33 -10.39 1.19
N GLY A 149 6.63 -10.95 2.35
CA GLY A 149 7.96 -10.95 2.93
C GLY A 149 8.47 -12.35 3.21
N VAL A 150 9.64 -12.40 3.82
CA VAL A 150 10.29 -13.62 4.26
C VAL A 150 10.93 -13.34 5.62
N THR A 151 10.91 -14.34 6.49
CA THR A 151 11.61 -14.30 7.78
C THR A 151 13.08 -14.71 7.62
N ASP A 152 13.90 -14.46 8.64
CA ASP A 152 15.32 -14.84 8.64
C ASP A 152 15.56 -16.36 8.49
N ASP A 153 14.59 -17.18 8.92
CA ASP A 153 14.60 -18.64 8.76
C ASP A 153 13.99 -19.11 7.42
N GLY A 154 13.66 -18.20 6.51
CA GLY A 154 13.26 -18.51 5.14
C GLY A 154 11.77 -18.83 4.96
N GLN A 155 10.90 -18.48 5.92
CA GLN A 155 9.45 -18.67 5.80
C GLN A 155 8.79 -17.48 5.11
N LEU A 156 8.03 -17.74 4.05
CA LEU A 156 7.24 -16.70 3.40
C LEU A 156 6.11 -16.22 4.32
N MET A 157 5.85 -14.91 4.26
CA MET A 157 4.86 -14.24 5.11
C MET A 157 3.97 -13.32 4.28
N ASN A 158 2.65 -13.43 4.50
CA ASN A 158 1.65 -12.53 3.97
C ASN A 158 1.52 -11.31 4.90
N VAL A 159 1.90 -10.13 4.43
CA VAL A 159 1.89 -8.89 5.22
C VAL A 159 0.73 -8.01 4.77
N ASN A 160 0.10 -7.31 5.70
CA ASN A 160 -0.85 -6.26 5.33
C ASN A 160 -0.14 -5.16 4.52
N ALA A 161 -0.67 -4.83 3.34
CA ALA A 161 0.01 -3.90 2.43
C ALA A 161 0.12 -2.45 2.95
N ASP A 162 -0.78 -2.00 3.83
CA ASP A 162 -0.66 -0.67 4.47
C ASP A 162 0.47 -0.67 5.52
N GLN A 163 0.60 -1.74 6.30
CA GLN A 163 1.71 -1.95 7.23
C GLN A 163 3.05 -2.09 6.49
N ALA A 164 3.08 -2.84 5.39
CA ALA A 164 4.25 -3.00 4.54
C ALA A 164 4.71 -1.65 3.94
N ALA A 165 3.77 -0.85 3.44
CA ALA A 165 4.06 0.47 2.90
C ALA A 165 4.58 1.44 3.98
N THR A 166 4.04 1.33 5.20
CA THR A 166 4.48 2.12 6.36
C THR A 166 5.90 1.75 6.77
N ALA A 167 6.20 0.45 6.91
CA ALA A 167 7.54 -0.02 7.23
C ALA A 167 8.55 0.41 6.16
N LEU A 168 8.18 0.31 4.88
CA LEU A 168 9.03 0.76 3.80
C LEU A 168 9.20 2.29 3.77
N ALA A 169 8.16 3.06 4.10
CA ALA A 169 8.24 4.50 4.22
C ALA A 169 9.24 4.90 5.32
N ALA A 170 9.22 4.18 6.44
CA ALA A 170 10.19 4.36 7.52
C ALA A 170 11.60 3.97 7.09
N THR A 171 11.78 2.85 6.38
CA THR A 171 13.08 2.42 5.82
C THR A 171 13.68 3.51 4.92
N LEU A 172 12.87 4.11 4.04
CA LEU A 172 13.34 5.06 3.02
C LEU A 172 13.31 6.53 3.48
N GLY A 173 12.72 6.83 4.64
CA GLY A 173 12.36 8.19 5.01
C GLY A 173 11.46 8.85 3.97
N ALA A 174 10.50 8.11 3.42
CA ALA A 174 9.63 8.51 2.32
C ALA A 174 8.31 9.13 2.82
N ASP A 175 7.67 9.92 1.96
CA ASP A 175 6.27 10.31 2.14
C ASP A 175 5.35 9.14 1.75
N LEU A 176 4.13 9.09 2.30
CA LEU A 176 3.20 7.97 2.08
C LEU A 176 1.80 8.45 1.70
N ILE A 177 1.30 7.88 0.60
CA ILE A 177 -0.10 7.98 0.18
C ILE A 177 -0.72 6.58 0.20
N LEU A 178 -1.85 6.43 0.87
CA LEU A 178 -2.70 5.24 0.83
C LEU A 178 -3.84 5.46 -0.16
N LEU A 179 -3.64 5.01 -1.41
CA LEU A 179 -4.69 5.08 -2.44
C LEU A 179 -5.70 3.95 -2.27
N SER A 180 -6.97 4.32 -2.24
CA SER A 180 -8.05 3.34 -2.17
C SER A 180 -9.32 3.78 -2.91
N ASP A 181 -10.39 3.02 -2.76
CA ASP A 181 -11.67 3.20 -3.43
C ASP A 181 -12.57 4.28 -2.80
N VAL A 182 -12.15 4.85 -1.67
CA VAL A 182 -12.85 5.90 -0.92
C VAL A 182 -12.19 7.27 -1.14
N SER A 183 -13.00 8.31 -1.33
CA SER A 183 -12.57 9.71 -1.58
C SER A 183 -11.96 10.42 -0.37
N GLY A 184 -11.91 9.75 0.78
CA GLY A 184 -11.43 10.27 2.05
C GLY A 184 -12.41 9.91 3.15
N ILE A 185 -12.22 10.52 4.30
CA ILE A 185 -13.07 10.34 5.48
C ILE A 185 -14.16 11.40 5.43
N LEU A 186 -15.40 10.97 5.62
CA LEU A 186 -16.56 11.85 5.65
C LEU A 186 -16.93 12.15 7.11
N ASP A 187 -17.39 13.37 7.38
CA ASP A 187 -18.01 13.71 8.65
C ASP A 187 -19.46 13.18 8.72
N GLY A 188 -20.13 13.37 9.86
CA GLY A 188 -21.53 12.97 10.04
C GLY A 188 -22.54 13.67 9.12
N LYS A 189 -22.11 14.62 8.29
CA LYS A 189 -22.91 15.31 7.27
C LYS A 189 -22.56 14.87 5.85
N GLY A 190 -21.66 13.89 5.69
CA GLY A 190 -21.20 13.40 4.40
C GLY A 190 -20.17 14.32 3.73
N GLN A 191 -19.59 15.29 4.44
CA GLN A 191 -18.55 16.18 3.89
C GLN A 191 -17.15 15.62 4.15
N ARG A 192 -16.26 15.73 3.16
CA ARG A 192 -14.87 15.29 3.27
C ARG A 192 -14.12 16.09 4.34
N ILE A 193 -13.45 15.38 5.24
CA ILE A 193 -12.52 15.94 6.21
C ILE A 193 -11.15 16.05 5.52
N ALA A 194 -10.67 17.27 5.29
CA ALA A 194 -9.39 17.49 4.62
C ALA A 194 -8.18 17.09 5.49
N GLU A 195 -8.22 17.38 6.79
CA GLU A 195 -7.16 17.07 7.75
C GLU A 195 -7.73 16.45 9.02
N MET A 196 -7.02 15.46 9.56
CA MET A 196 -7.41 14.71 10.74
C MET A 196 -6.22 14.40 11.64
N THR A 197 -6.33 14.73 12.93
CA THR A 197 -5.40 14.32 13.97
C THR A 197 -5.84 12.98 14.57
N ALA A 198 -4.95 12.31 15.32
CA ALA A 198 -5.31 11.13 16.09
C ALA A 198 -6.50 11.32 17.03
N SER A 199 -6.49 12.41 17.82
CA SER A 199 -7.58 12.72 18.74
C SER A 199 -8.93 12.90 18.03
N LYS A 200 -8.93 13.55 16.87
CA LYS A 200 -10.14 13.74 16.06
C LYS A 200 -10.61 12.42 15.46
N ALA A 201 -9.70 11.56 15.04
CA ALA A 201 -10.03 10.24 14.51
C ALA A 201 -10.67 9.35 15.58
N GLU A 202 -10.07 9.27 16.77
CA GLU A 202 -10.61 8.54 17.93
C GLU A 202 -12.01 9.05 18.27
N GLN A 203 -12.21 10.37 18.35
CA GLN A 203 -13.52 10.95 18.58
C GLN A 203 -14.56 10.54 17.52
N LEU A 204 -14.20 10.56 16.23
CA LEU A 204 -15.11 10.20 15.14
C LEU A 204 -15.43 8.70 15.09
N ILE A 205 -14.50 7.86 15.54
CA ILE A 205 -14.73 6.42 15.74
C ILE A 205 -15.71 6.21 16.90
N ASP A 206 -15.47 6.86 18.05
CA ASP A 206 -16.33 6.74 19.25
C ASP A 206 -17.76 7.26 18.99
N GLN A 207 -17.90 8.28 18.15
CA GLN A 207 -19.19 8.81 17.70
C GLN A 207 -19.90 7.93 16.67
N GLY A 208 -19.28 6.85 16.20
CA GLY A 208 -19.82 5.97 15.17
C GLY A 208 -19.92 6.61 13.78
N ILE A 209 -19.17 7.69 13.53
CA ILE A 209 -19.11 8.36 12.22
C ILE A 209 -18.17 7.59 11.28
N ILE A 210 -17.03 7.14 11.80
CA ILE A 210 -16.10 6.26 11.08
C ILE A 210 -16.45 4.82 11.43
N THR A 211 -16.93 4.05 10.46
CA THR A 211 -17.37 2.66 10.67
C THR A 211 -16.63 1.67 9.78
N ASP A 212 -16.76 0.39 10.11
CA ASP A 212 -16.37 -0.75 9.28
C ASP A 212 -14.91 -0.71 8.80
N GLY A 213 -14.69 -0.94 7.51
CA GLY A 213 -13.36 -0.93 6.90
C GLY A 213 -12.68 0.45 6.94
N MET A 214 -13.41 1.54 7.23
CA MET A 214 -12.80 2.86 7.38
C MET A 214 -12.02 2.97 8.69
N ILE A 215 -12.47 2.33 9.78
CA ILE A 215 -11.73 2.28 11.05
C ILE A 215 -10.34 1.69 10.80
N VAL A 216 -10.26 0.59 10.06
CA VAL A 216 -8.99 -0.09 9.74
C VAL A 216 -8.06 0.82 8.94
N LYS A 217 -8.58 1.52 7.92
CA LYS A 217 -7.79 2.46 7.08
C LYS A 217 -7.28 3.65 7.89
N VAL A 218 -8.13 4.20 8.75
CA VAL A 218 -7.81 5.34 9.60
C VAL A 218 -6.75 4.96 10.61
N ASN A 219 -6.93 3.84 11.31
CA ASN A 219 -5.94 3.35 12.26
C ASN A 219 -4.61 3.05 11.56
N ALA A 220 -4.62 2.41 10.39
CA ALA A 220 -3.39 2.18 9.62
C ALA A 220 -2.66 3.49 9.24
N ALA A 221 -3.41 4.52 8.83
CA ALA A 221 -2.81 5.81 8.48
C ALA A 221 -2.35 6.62 9.71
N LEU A 222 -3.02 6.48 10.86
CA LEU A 222 -2.59 7.05 12.13
C LEU A 222 -1.32 6.40 12.64
N ASP A 223 -1.27 5.07 12.63
CA ASP A 223 -0.10 4.30 13.00
C ASP A 223 1.07 4.66 12.08
N ALA A 224 0.80 4.82 10.78
CA ALA A 224 1.79 5.30 9.82
C ALA A 224 2.27 6.73 10.11
N ALA A 225 1.35 7.68 10.33
CA ALA A 225 1.73 9.06 10.61
C ALA A 225 2.56 9.19 11.89
N ARG A 226 2.17 8.46 12.96
CA ARG A 226 2.91 8.36 14.22
C ARG A 226 4.28 7.72 14.02
N ALA A 227 4.36 6.60 13.30
CA ALA A 227 5.62 5.89 13.07
C ALA A 227 6.61 6.70 12.21
N LEU A 228 6.10 7.47 11.25
CA LEU A 228 6.91 8.28 10.34
C LEU A 228 7.24 9.67 10.91
N GLY A 229 6.47 10.16 11.88
CA GLY A 229 6.52 11.55 12.34
C GLY A 229 6.17 12.55 11.23
N ARG A 230 5.32 12.12 10.27
CA ARG A 230 4.98 12.87 9.05
C ARG A 230 3.51 12.67 8.68
N PRO A 231 2.89 13.60 7.95
CA PRO A 231 1.54 13.41 7.47
C PRO A 231 1.43 12.24 6.48
N VAL A 232 0.31 11.52 6.53
CA VAL A 232 -0.04 10.44 5.60
C VAL A 232 -1.36 10.77 4.93
N ASP A 233 -1.41 10.73 3.60
CA ASP A 233 -2.63 11.04 2.85
C ASP A 233 -3.41 9.77 2.50
N ILE A 234 -4.70 9.73 2.85
CA ILE A 234 -5.66 8.75 2.34
C ILE A 234 -6.42 9.42 1.18
N ALA A 235 -6.41 8.84 -0.01
CA ALA A 235 -7.11 9.42 -1.16
C ALA A 235 -7.69 8.37 -2.09
N SER A 236 -8.59 8.80 -2.99
CA SER A 236 -9.17 7.91 -3.98
C SER A 236 -8.38 7.87 -5.28
N TRP A 237 -8.25 6.67 -5.85
CA TRP A 237 -7.79 6.51 -7.23
C TRP A 237 -8.87 6.80 -8.29
N ARG A 238 -10.15 6.97 -7.91
CA ARG A 238 -11.26 7.18 -8.86
C ARG A 238 -11.19 8.50 -9.61
N HIS A 239 -10.66 9.54 -8.95
CA HIS A 239 -10.52 10.89 -9.49
C HIS A 239 -9.09 11.10 -10.00
N ALA A 240 -8.77 10.42 -11.09
CA ALA A 240 -7.41 10.39 -11.62
C ALA A 240 -6.86 11.75 -12.03
N GLU A 241 -7.74 12.68 -12.43
CA GLU A 241 -7.40 14.06 -12.74
C GLU A 241 -6.81 14.82 -11.53
N GLN A 242 -7.07 14.35 -10.31
CA GLN A 242 -6.58 14.95 -9.07
C GLN A 242 -5.25 14.31 -8.60
N LEU A 243 -4.87 13.15 -9.14
CA LEU A 243 -3.68 12.41 -8.70
C LEU A 243 -2.38 13.19 -8.86
N PRO A 244 -2.12 13.94 -9.96
CA PRO A 244 -0.90 14.74 -10.06
C PRO A 244 -0.81 15.79 -8.94
N ALA A 245 -1.93 16.42 -8.57
CA ALA A 245 -1.97 17.39 -7.47
C ALA A 245 -1.74 16.72 -6.12
N LEU A 246 -2.32 15.53 -5.91
CA LEU A 246 -2.08 14.72 -4.72
C LEU A 246 -0.60 14.33 -4.59
N PHE A 247 -0.01 13.83 -5.66
CA PHE A 247 1.41 13.49 -5.68
C PHE A 247 2.24 14.73 -5.38
N ASN A 248 1.85 15.92 -5.86
CA ASN A 248 2.51 17.17 -5.49
C ASN A 248 2.17 17.70 -4.07
N GLY A 249 1.54 16.89 -3.21
CA GLY A 249 1.28 17.22 -1.81
C GLY A 249 -0.01 18.00 -1.55
N THR A 250 -0.90 18.14 -2.54
CA THR A 250 -2.23 18.74 -2.33
C THR A 250 -3.14 17.73 -1.63
N PRO A 251 -3.76 18.05 -0.49
CA PRO A 251 -4.65 17.12 0.22
C PRO A 251 -6.01 17.00 -0.48
N ILE A 252 -6.11 16.15 -1.50
CA ILE A 252 -7.36 15.88 -2.23
C ILE A 252 -8.30 14.92 -1.48
N GLY A 253 -7.76 14.12 -0.56
CA GLY A 253 -8.47 13.16 0.27
C GLY A 253 -8.51 13.56 1.75
N THR A 254 -8.02 12.73 2.65
CA THR A 254 -7.85 13.10 4.07
C THR A 254 -6.40 12.95 4.47
N ARG A 255 -5.79 14.05 4.90
CA ARG A 255 -4.45 14.08 5.45
C ARG A 255 -4.48 13.75 6.94
N ILE A 256 -3.80 12.69 7.32
CA ILE A 256 -3.59 12.31 8.71
C ILE A 256 -2.37 13.02 9.22
N LEU A 257 -2.51 13.78 10.30
CA LEU A 257 -1.43 14.46 10.99
C LEU A 257 -0.91 13.54 12.12
N ALA A 258 0.41 13.54 12.29
CA ALA A 258 1.11 12.80 13.35
C ALA A 258 0.73 13.30 14.75
#